data_AF-A0A977PYY9-F1
#
_entry.id   AF-A0A977PYY9-F1
#
_cell.length_a   1.000
_cell.length_b   1.000
_cell.length_c   1.000
_cell.angle_alpha   90.00
_cell.angle_beta   90.00
_cell.angle_gamma   90.00
#
_symmetry.space_group_name_H-M   'P 1'
#
loop_
_entity.id
_entity.type
_entity.pdbx_description
1 polymer ?
#
loop_
_entity_poly.entity_id
_entity_poly.type
_entity_poly.pdbx_seq_one_letter_code
_entity_poly.pdbx_strand_id
1 'polypeptide(L)' 'MLHRLGQLEWLDPFHYHLLNDRQSPHFSPIKVLAGQSVQPYLKTRQCRWQFLLQAFGWLSEAKNLACGQCDNCRRFNLH' A
#
# COMPACT_ATOMS: atom_id res chain seq x y z
N MET A 1 13.20 -4.19 -6.54
CA MET A 1 12.97 -3.61 -5.19
C MET A 1 13.33 -4.67 -4.17
N LEU A 2 14.30 -4.38 -3.28
CA LEU A 2 15.04 -5.35 -2.46
C LEU A 2 14.19 -6.22 -1.51
N HIS A 3 13.00 -5.76 -1.11
CA HIS A 3 12.07 -6.58 -0.30
C HIS A 3 11.60 -7.87 -0.99
N ARG A 4 11.76 -8.00 -2.31
CA ARG A 4 11.30 -9.18 -3.08
C ARG A 4 12.30 -10.32 -3.14
N LEU A 5 13.48 -10.14 -2.54
CA LEU A 5 14.55 -11.13 -2.61
C LEU A 5 14.57 -12.05 -1.38
N GLY A 6 13.68 -11.87 -0.40
CA GLY A 6 13.80 -12.50 0.92
C GLY A 6 15.05 -12.04 1.69
N GLN A 7 15.74 -11.04 1.17
CA GLN A 7 16.97 -10.46 1.71
C GLN A 7 16.67 -9.26 2.61
N LEU A 8 15.41 -9.10 3.01
CA LEU A 8 15.00 -7.94 3.78
C LEU A 8 13.85 -8.29 4.71
N GLU A 9 14.01 -7.94 5.98
CA GLU A 9 12.99 -8.03 7.02
C GLU A 9 12.48 -6.62 7.33
N TRP A 10 11.16 -6.43 7.27
CA TRP A 10 10.53 -5.16 7.60
C TRP A 10 10.26 -5.10 9.09
N LEU A 11 10.79 -4.07 9.75
CA LEU A 11 10.48 -3.77 11.15
C LEU A 11 9.22 -2.90 11.22
N ASP A 12 9.12 -1.93 10.30
CA ASP A 12 7.98 -1.04 10.13
C ASP A 12 7.99 -0.45 8.70
N PRO A 13 7.03 0.42 8.31
CA PRO A 13 6.94 0.94 6.94
C PRO A 13 8.17 1.73 6.44
N PHE A 14 9.02 2.23 7.34
CA PHE A 14 10.18 3.07 7.01
C PHE A 14 11.52 2.44 7.42
N HIS A 15 11.52 1.41 8.27
CA HIS A 15 12.74 0.75 8.75
C HIS A 15 12.79 -0.74 8.38
N TYR A 16 13.98 -1.20 7.96
CA TYR A 16 14.21 -2.59 7.56
C TYR A 16 15.65 -3.05 7.85
N HIS A 17 15.83 -4.37 7.90
CA HIS A 17 17.13 -5.04 7.94
C HIS A 17 17.41 -5.79 6.65
N LEU A 18 18.68 -5.83 6.21
CA LEU A 18 19.11 -6.68 5.10
C LEU A 18 19.60 -8.04 5.63
N LEU A 19 18.98 -9.11 5.15
CA LEU A 19 19.35 -10.48 5.45
C LEU A 19 20.36 -10.96 4.40
N ASN A 20 21.64 -10.99 4.76
CA ASN A 20 22.71 -11.53 3.92
C ASN A 20 22.72 -13.06 4.04
N ASP A 21 21.86 -13.77 3.30
CA ASP A 21 22.01 -15.22 3.19
C ASP A 21 22.05 -15.70 1.73
N ARG A 22 23.03 -16.56 1.45
CA ARG A 22 23.48 -16.98 0.11
C ARG A 22 22.61 -18.09 -0.50
N GLN A 23 21.40 -18.30 0.01
CA GLN A 23 20.54 -19.42 -0.38
C GLN A 23 19.19 -18.87 -0.84
N SER A 24 19.11 -18.57 -2.13
CA SER A 24 17.92 -18.08 -2.81
C SER A 24 16.77 -19.10 -2.69
N PRO A 25 15.66 -18.81 -1.98
CA PRO A 25 14.50 -19.68 -2.01
C PRO A 25 13.84 -19.57 -3.39
N HIS A 26 13.46 -20.72 -3.93
CA HIS A 26 12.82 -20.89 -5.22
C HIS A 26 11.56 -20.02 -5.31
N PHE A 27 11.53 -19.11 -6.28
CA PHE A 27 10.47 -18.12 -6.48
C PHE A 27 9.13 -18.79 -6.83
N SER A 28 8.16 -18.73 -5.93
CA SER A 28 6.75 -18.76 -6.32
C SER A 28 6.34 -17.34 -6.71
N PRO A 29 6.03 -17.08 -7.99
CA PRO A 29 5.65 -15.75 -8.39
C PRO A 29 4.25 -15.47 -7.84
N ILE A 30 4.15 -14.71 -6.75
CA ILE A 30 2.97 -13.87 -6.51
C ILE A 30 3.00 -12.78 -7.59
N LYS A 31 2.71 -13.23 -8.80
CA LYS A 31 2.49 -12.44 -9.99
C LYS A 31 1.17 -11.70 -9.73
N VAL A 32 1.20 -10.38 -9.95
CA VAL A 32 0.11 -9.57 -10.55
C VAL A 32 -0.63 -8.54 -9.67
N LEU A 33 -0.68 -8.59 -8.33
CA LEU A 33 -1.52 -7.59 -7.63
C LEU A 33 -0.82 -6.25 -7.27
N ALA A 34 0.51 -6.23 -7.16
CA ALA A 34 1.23 -5.03 -6.68
C ALA A 34 1.45 -3.95 -7.76
N GLY A 35 1.41 -4.29 -9.05
CA GLY A 35 1.62 -3.32 -10.15
C GLY A 35 0.33 -2.64 -10.61
N GLN A 36 -0.79 -3.36 -10.57
CA GLN A 36 -2.06 -2.88 -11.14
C GLN A 36 -2.83 -1.95 -10.19
N SER A 37 -2.60 -2.04 -8.88
CA SER A 37 -3.34 -1.29 -7.85
C SER A 37 -2.75 0.09 -7.51
N VAL A 38 -1.47 0.34 -7.81
CA VAL A 38 -0.80 1.62 -7.49
C VAL A 38 -1.30 2.76 -8.37
N GLN A 39 -1.49 2.54 -9.67
CA GLN A 39 -1.94 3.60 -10.59
C GLN A 39 -3.35 4.12 -10.22
N PRO A 40 -4.35 3.26 -9.94
CA PRO A 40 -5.64 3.71 -9.41
C PRO A 40 -5.52 4.45 -8.08
N TYR A 41 -4.65 4.00 -7.17
CA TYR A 41 -4.41 4.67 -5.89
C TYR A 41 -3.82 6.08 -6.05
N LEU A 42 -2.87 6.26 -6.96
CA LEU A 42 -2.24 7.57 -7.17
C LEU A 42 -3.20 8.57 -7.82
N LYS A 43 -4.10 8.10 -8.70
CA LYS A 43 -4.99 8.94 -9.50
C LYS A 43 -6.38 9.17 -8.88
N THR A 44 -6.76 8.41 -7.86
CA THR A 44 -8.10 8.53 -7.28
C THR A 44 -8.31 9.92 -6.64
N ARG A 45 -9.55 10.42 -6.74
CA ARG A 45 -10.02 11.62 -6.02
C ARG A 45 -10.70 11.29 -4.70
N GLN A 46 -10.89 10.00 -4.38
CA GLN A 46 -11.50 9.60 -3.12
C GLN A 46 -10.54 9.80 -1.94
N CYS A 47 -11.08 9.77 -0.72
CA CYS A 47 -10.26 9.75 0.50
C CYS A 47 -9.24 8.61 0.42
N ARG A 48 -7.96 8.87 0.73
CA ARG A 48 -6.92 7.83 0.60
C ARG A 48 -7.20 6.62 1.48
N TRP A 49 -7.69 6.86 2.70
CA TRP A 49 -8.08 5.78 3.61
C TRP A 49 -9.27 4.98 3.08
N GLN A 50 -10.26 5.62 2.46
CA GLN A 50 -11.36 4.91 1.81
C GLN A 50 -10.85 3.94 0.73
N PHE A 51 -9.89 4.38 -0.10
CA PHE A 51 -9.27 3.51 -1.11
C PHE A 51 -8.60 2.29 -0.48
N LEU A 52 -7.79 2.50 0.56
CA LEU A 52 -7.06 1.42 1.21
C LEU A 52 -8.01 0.40 1.84
N LEU A 53 -9.00 0.88 2.61
CA LEU A 53 -9.98 -0.01 3.24
C LEU A 53 -10.74 -0.85 2.19
N GLN A 54 -11.14 -0.25 1.07
CA GLN A 54 -11.77 -0.98 -0.04
C GLN A 54 -10.84 -2.04 -0.65
N ALA A 55 -9.58 -1.68 -0.90
CA ALA A 55 -8.59 -2.60 -1.48
C ALA A 55 -8.27 -3.79 -0.56
N PHE A 56 -8.41 -3.63 0.75
CA PHE A 56 -8.24 -4.69 1.74
C PHE A 56 -9.54 -5.43 2.10
N GLY A 57 -10.68 -5.09 1.48
CA GLY A 57 -11.96 -5.77 1.69
C GLY A 57 -12.80 -5.25 2.87
N TRP A 58 -12.40 -4.14 3.49
CA TRP A 58 -13.12 -3.50 4.60
C TRP A 58 -14.15 -2.47 4.07
N LEU A 59 -15.19 -2.98 3.40
CA LEU A 59 -16.15 -2.15 2.65
C LEU A 59 -17.07 -1.33 3.54
N SER A 60 -17.45 -1.86 4.71
CA SER A 60 -18.31 -1.18 5.70
C SER A 60 -17.66 0.07 6.26
N GLU A 61 -16.41 -0.04 6.69
CA GLU A 61 -15.59 1.01 7.27
C GLU A 61 -15.18 2.05 6.22
N ALA A 62 -15.03 1.62 4.97
CA ALA A 62 -14.74 2.52 3.87
C ALA A 62 -15.93 3.38 3.45
N LYS A 63 -17.16 2.95 3.75
CA LYS A 63 -18.37 3.60 3.22
C LYS A 63 -18.44 5.05 3.67
N ASN A 64 -18.42 5.97 2.69
CA ASN A 64 -18.47 7.42 2.89
C ASN A 64 -17.34 7.99 3.79
N LEU A 65 -16.22 7.28 3.93
CA LEU A 65 -15.13 7.73 4.79
C LEU A 65 -14.44 8.98 4.23
N ALA A 66 -14.55 10.09 4.94
CA ALA A 66 -13.80 11.31 4.70
C ALA A 66 -12.87 11.59 5.91
N CYS A 67 -11.61 11.16 5.83
CA CYS A 67 -10.70 11.22 6.98
C CYS A 67 -10.29 12.64 7.41
N GLY A 68 -10.52 13.67 6.58
CA GLY A 68 -10.10 15.05 6.82
C GLY A 68 -8.57 15.30 6.79
N GLN A 69 -7.75 14.25 6.83
CA GLN A 69 -6.31 14.33 7.08
C GLN A 69 -5.45 14.01 5.84
N CYS A 70 -5.97 13.29 4.84
CA CYS A 70 -5.20 12.98 3.62
C CYS A 70 -5.16 14.15 2.63
N ASP A 71 -4.23 14.10 1.68
CA ASP A 71 -4.05 15.10 0.62
C ASP A 71 -5.34 15.34 -0.19
N ASN A 72 -6.07 14.29 -0.57
CA ASN A 72 -7.35 14.45 -1.26
C ASN A 72 -8.40 15.15 -0.39
N CYS A 73 -8.55 14.78 0.89
CA CYS A 73 -9.48 15.45 1.80
C CYS A 73 -9.09 16.91 2.07
N ARG A 74 -7.79 17.19 2.26
CA ARG A 74 -7.28 18.55 2.49
C ARG A 74 -7.49 19.47 1.29
N ARG A 75 -7.40 18.95 0.06
CA ARG A 75 -7.73 19.71 -1.15
C ARG A 75 -9.18 20.18 -1.19
N PHE A 76 -10.12 19.38 -0.68
CA PHE A 76 -11.55 19.71 -0.67
C PHE A 76 -11.99 20.51 0.57
N ASN A 77 -11.17 20.58 1.62
CA ASN A 77 -11.44 21.35 2.85
C ASN A 77 -10.97 22.81 2.78
N LEU A 78 -10.54 23.30 1.61
CA LEU A 78 -10.26 24.71 1.37
C LEU A 78 -11.57 25.42 1.00
N HIS A 79 -12.34 25.81 2.01
CA HIS A 79 -13.42 26.80 1.92
C HIS A 79 -12.97 28.08 2.63
#